data_AF-A0A7I7RPD9-F1
#
_entry.id   AF-A0A7I7RPD9-F1
#
_cell.length_a   1.000
_cell.length_b   1.000
_cell.length_c   1.000
_cell.angle_alpha   90.00
_cell.angle_beta   90.00
_cell.angle_gamma   90.00
#
_symmetry.space_group_name_H-M   'P 1'
#
loop_
_entity.id
_entity.type
_entity.pdbx_description
1 polymer ?
#
loop_
_entity_poly.entity_id
_entity_poly.type
_entity_poly.pdbx_seq_one_letter_code
_entity_poly.pdbx_strand_id
1 'polypeptide(L)'
;MVAWATEALDVERRRAWNDARALARTEPTWGRGRPGKDTAPRPGREHARKLKGARYALWKNPEDLTERQNAKLAWIAKTDTRLYRAYLLKEGLRHVFSVKGEEGKQALDKWTSWARRCRIPVFVELAGRIVRHRVAIDATLDHGLSQGLIESTNTKIRLLTRIAFGFRSPDALIALAMLALGGHRPALPGRINHPRISQ
;
A
#
# COMPACT_ATOMS: atom_id res chain seq x y z
N MET A 1 -0.05 5.53 0.66
CA MET A 1 1.25 5.11 0.10
C MET A 1 1.40 3.59 0.05
N VAL A 2 1.30 2.87 1.17
CA VAL A 2 1.33 1.39 1.19
C VAL A 2 0.21 0.78 0.34
N ALA A 3 -1.00 1.37 0.36
CA ALA A 3 -2.10 0.97 -0.51
C ALA A 3 -1.73 1.00 -2.01
N TRP A 4 -1.06 2.05 -2.49
CA TRP A 4 -0.63 2.15 -3.89
C TRP A 4 0.37 1.06 -4.28
N ALA A 5 1.29 0.70 -3.38
CA ALA A 5 2.22 -0.40 -3.62
C ALA A 5 1.53 -1.77 -3.61
N THR A 6 0.53 -1.96 -2.74
CA THR A 6 -0.30 -3.18 -2.72
C THR A 6 -1.13 -3.31 -4.00
N GLU A 7 -1.70 -2.22 -4.50
CA GLU A 7 -2.40 -2.19 -5.79
C GLU A 7 -1.45 -2.52 -6.95
N ALA A 8 -0.27 -1.89 -7.00
CA ALA A 8 0.74 -2.18 -8.01
C ALA A 8 1.19 -3.65 -7.98
N LEU A 9 1.39 -4.22 -6.78
CA LEU A 9 1.69 -5.63 -6.59
C LEU A 9 0.55 -6.54 -7.06
N ASP A 10 -0.72 -6.17 -6.81
CA ASP A 10 -1.86 -6.96 -7.27
C ASP A 10 -2.03 -6.93 -8.80
N VAL A 11 -1.73 -5.81 -9.46
CA VAL A 11 -1.67 -5.72 -10.92
C VAL A 11 -0.65 -6.71 -11.48
N GLU A 12 0.56 -6.73 -10.94
CA GLU A 12 1.61 -7.66 -11.38
C GLU A 12 1.29 -9.12 -11.04
N ARG A 13 0.67 -9.40 -9.89
CA ARG A 13 0.19 -10.73 -9.53
C ARG A 13 -0.86 -11.24 -10.52
N ARG A 14 -1.80 -10.38 -10.94
CA ARG A 14 -2.82 -10.71 -11.95
C ARG A 14 -2.17 -10.96 -13.31
N ARG A 15 -1.19 -10.16 -13.69
CA ARG A 15 -0.41 -10.35 -14.92
C ARG A 15 0.32 -11.69 -14.91
N ALA A 16 1.11 -11.99 -13.87
CA ALA A 16 1.82 -13.26 -13.71
C ALA A 16 0.86 -14.46 -13.82
N TRP A 17 -0.31 -14.38 -13.17
CA TRP A 17 -1.32 -15.42 -13.27
C TRP A 17 -1.92 -15.56 -14.68
N ASN A 18 -2.16 -14.44 -15.37
CA ASN A 18 -2.65 -14.45 -16.76
C ASN A 18 -1.62 -15.05 -17.72
N ASP A 19 -0.35 -14.70 -17.58
CA ASP A 19 0.76 -15.21 -18.39
C ASP A 19 0.91 -16.72 -18.18
N ALA A 20 0.92 -17.18 -16.92
CA ALA A 20 0.93 -18.60 -16.58
C ALA A 20 -0.30 -19.34 -17.12
N ARG A 21 -1.48 -18.71 -17.08
CA ARG A 21 -2.72 -19.29 -17.62
C ARG A 21 -2.70 -19.36 -19.15
N ALA A 22 -2.10 -18.39 -19.82
CA ALA A 22 -1.93 -18.41 -21.27
C ALA A 22 -1.02 -19.57 -21.70
N LEU A 23 0.11 -19.76 -21.03
CA LEU A 23 0.98 -20.92 -21.23
C LEU A 23 0.27 -22.25 -20.93
N ALA A 24 -0.54 -22.31 -19.87
CA ALA A 24 -1.31 -23.52 -19.55
C ALA A 24 -2.33 -23.91 -20.64
N ARG A 25 -2.81 -22.95 -21.43
CA ARG A 25 -3.77 -23.18 -22.51
C ARG A 25 -3.15 -23.79 -23.75
N THR A 26 -1.86 -23.55 -24.00
CA THR A 26 -1.15 -24.15 -25.14
C THR A 26 -0.81 -25.63 -24.89
N GLU A 27 -0.91 -26.09 -23.65
CA GLU A 27 -0.69 -27.50 -23.31
C GLU A 27 -1.83 -28.39 -23.81
N PRO A 28 -1.50 -29.58 -24.34
CA PRO A 28 -2.50 -30.54 -24.80
C PRO A 28 -3.48 -30.89 -23.66
N THR A 29 -4.77 -30.89 -24.00
CA THR A 29 -5.83 -31.30 -23.10
C THR A 29 -6.00 -32.80 -23.14
N TRP A 30 -6.25 -33.39 -21.97
CA TRP A 30 -6.75 -34.75 -21.90
C TRP A 30 -8.11 -34.81 -22.61
N GLY A 31 -8.39 -35.93 -23.28
CA GLY A 31 -9.67 -36.16 -23.95
C GLY A 31 -10.85 -36.19 -22.96
N ARG A 32 -12.04 -36.51 -23.47
CA ARG A 32 -13.25 -36.63 -22.63
C ARG A 32 -13.04 -37.74 -21.58
N GLY A 33 -13.31 -37.42 -20.31
CA GLY A 33 -13.25 -38.36 -19.20
C GLY A 33 -12.29 -37.94 -18.09
N ARG A 34 -12.23 -38.74 -17.02
CA ARG A 34 -11.25 -38.55 -15.94
C ARG A 34 -9.87 -38.99 -16.46
N PRO A 35 -8.80 -38.20 -16.27
CA PRO A 35 -7.43 -38.66 -16.54
C PRO A 35 -7.14 -40.00 -15.86
N GLY A 36 -6.48 -40.89 -16.59
CA GLY A 36 -5.89 -42.11 -16.03
C GLY A 36 -4.77 -41.79 -15.03
N LYS A 37 -4.42 -42.75 -14.19
CA LYS A 37 -3.38 -42.61 -13.15
C LYS A 37 -2.00 -42.23 -13.73
N ASP A 38 -1.71 -42.66 -14.97
CA ASP A 38 -0.43 -42.44 -15.65
C ASP A 38 -0.44 -41.26 -16.64
N THR A 39 -1.43 -40.37 -16.52
CA THR A 39 -1.53 -39.24 -17.45
C THR A 39 -0.42 -38.21 -17.17
N ALA A 40 0.27 -37.79 -18.23
CA ALA A 40 1.35 -36.81 -18.13
C ALA A 40 0.91 -35.53 -17.38
N PRO A 41 1.73 -35.02 -16.45
CA PRO A 41 1.42 -33.82 -15.70
C PRO A 41 1.34 -32.59 -16.61
N ARG A 42 0.55 -31.60 -16.19
CA ARG A 42 0.34 -30.33 -16.89
C ARG A 42 1.03 -29.18 -16.14
N PRO A 43 2.33 -28.97 -16.33
CA PRO A 43 3.14 -28.11 -15.48
C PRO A 43 2.67 -26.65 -15.47
N GLY A 44 2.30 -26.10 -16.63
CA GLY A 44 1.75 -24.76 -16.78
C GLY A 44 0.40 -24.62 -16.06
N ARG A 45 -0.49 -25.61 -16.17
CA ARG A 45 -1.77 -25.60 -15.43
C ARG A 45 -1.55 -25.64 -13.91
N GLU A 46 -0.61 -26.44 -13.44
CA GLU A 46 -0.25 -26.49 -12.03
C GLU A 46 0.39 -25.19 -11.55
N HIS A 47 1.28 -24.60 -12.34
CA HIS A 47 1.93 -23.33 -12.06
C HIS A 47 0.89 -22.20 -11.93
N ALA A 48 -0.03 -22.08 -12.89
CA ALA A 48 -1.13 -21.11 -12.82
C ALA A 48 -2.04 -21.31 -11.60
N ARG A 49 -2.31 -22.58 -11.23
CA ARG A 49 -3.07 -22.91 -10.00
C ARG A 49 -2.32 -22.47 -8.74
N LYS A 50 -1.00 -22.70 -8.67
CA LYS A 50 -0.16 -22.29 -7.54
C LYS A 50 -0.09 -20.76 -7.40
N LEU A 51 0.02 -20.01 -8.51
CA LEU A 51 -0.01 -18.54 -8.53
C LEU A 51 -1.36 -17.96 -8.09
N LYS A 52 -2.48 -18.59 -8.46
CA LYS A 52 -3.82 -18.16 -8.03
C LYS A 52 -3.94 -18.08 -6.50
N GLY A 53 -3.32 -19.03 -5.80
CA GLY A 53 -3.31 -19.10 -4.33
C GLY A 53 -2.24 -18.26 -3.64
N ALA A 54 -1.47 -17.44 -4.37
CA ALA A 54 -0.30 -16.74 -3.83
C ALA A 54 -0.60 -15.36 -3.20
N ARG A 55 -1.83 -14.85 -3.31
CA ARG A 55 -2.20 -13.49 -2.88
C ARG A 55 -1.78 -13.18 -1.44
N TYR A 56 -2.14 -14.04 -0.48
CA TYR A 56 -1.85 -13.79 0.93
C TYR A 56 -0.36 -13.83 1.26
N ALA A 57 0.43 -14.66 0.56
CA ALA A 57 1.88 -14.71 0.74
C ALA A 57 2.57 -13.41 0.26
N LEU A 58 1.97 -12.71 -0.70
CA LEU A 58 2.47 -11.44 -1.23
C LEU A 58 1.97 -10.22 -0.44
N TRP A 59 0.80 -10.33 0.18
CA TRP A 59 0.10 -9.18 0.78
C TRP A 59 0.45 -8.95 2.25
N LYS A 60 0.56 -10.02 3.04
CA LYS A 60 0.87 -9.91 4.47
C LYS A 60 2.26 -9.32 4.70
N ASN A 61 2.49 -8.80 5.90
CA ASN A 61 3.84 -8.41 6.29
C ASN A 61 4.68 -9.67 6.51
N PRO A 62 6.00 -9.64 6.23
CA PRO A 62 6.92 -10.77 6.41
C PRO A 62 6.83 -11.40 7.80
N GLU A 63 6.71 -10.57 8.82
CA GLU A 63 6.58 -10.95 10.23
C GLU A 63 5.28 -11.73 10.52
N ASP A 64 4.24 -11.57 9.70
CA ASP A 64 2.92 -12.19 9.85
C ASP A 64 2.71 -13.40 8.93
N LEU A 65 3.74 -13.80 8.19
CA LEU A 65 3.67 -14.92 7.25
C LEU A 65 3.72 -16.25 7.99
N THR A 66 2.75 -17.13 7.69
CA THR A 66 2.83 -18.52 8.13
C THR A 66 3.94 -19.26 7.38
N GLU A 67 4.43 -20.37 7.93
CA GLU A 67 5.44 -21.22 7.27
C GLU A 67 5.05 -21.61 5.83
N ARG A 68 3.78 -21.98 5.61
CA ARG A 68 3.24 -22.29 4.27
C ARG A 68 3.29 -21.08 3.33
N GLN A 69 3.08 -19.87 3.86
CA GLN A 69 3.14 -18.63 3.07
C GLN A 69 4.59 -18.24 2.77
N ASN A 70 5.51 -18.42 3.71
CA ASN A 70 6.95 -18.26 3.48
C ASN A 70 7.46 -19.23 2.42
N ALA A 71 7.10 -20.50 2.50
CA ALA A 71 7.42 -21.49 1.47
C ALA A 71 6.82 -21.11 0.10
N LYS A 72 5.62 -20.53 0.08
CA LYS A 72 5.01 -20.01 -1.16
C LYS A 72 5.82 -18.86 -1.73
N LEU A 73 6.25 -17.91 -0.91
CA LEU A 73 7.04 -16.76 -1.33
C LEU A 73 8.41 -17.20 -1.86
N ALA A 74 9.08 -18.14 -1.18
CA ALA A 74 10.33 -18.74 -1.64
C ALA A 74 10.16 -19.46 -2.99
N TRP A 75 9.02 -20.14 -3.19
CA TRP A 75 8.69 -20.72 -4.48
C TRP A 75 8.48 -19.66 -5.58
N ILE A 76 7.81 -18.54 -5.28
CA ILE A 76 7.67 -17.41 -6.23
C ILE A 76 9.05 -16.85 -6.58
N ALA A 77 9.93 -16.65 -5.61
CA ALA A 77 11.29 -16.15 -5.85
C ALA A 77 12.06 -17.01 -6.87
N LYS A 78 11.83 -18.33 -6.86
CA LYS A 78 12.44 -19.29 -7.80
C LYS A 78 11.72 -19.38 -9.14
N THR A 79 10.43 -19.09 -9.22
CA THR A 79 9.60 -19.40 -10.41
C THR A 79 9.16 -18.17 -11.20
N ASP A 80 9.04 -17.02 -10.54
CA ASP A 80 8.66 -15.75 -11.17
C ASP A 80 9.46 -14.61 -10.52
N THR A 81 10.64 -14.35 -11.08
CA THR A 81 11.57 -13.33 -10.60
C THR A 81 11.00 -11.92 -10.72
N ARG A 82 10.09 -11.70 -11.67
CA ARG A 82 9.42 -10.41 -11.87
C ARG A 82 8.39 -10.16 -10.79
N LEU A 83 7.54 -11.14 -10.48
CA LEU A 83 6.57 -11.04 -9.39
C LEU A 83 7.27 -10.93 -8.03
N TYR A 84 8.37 -11.64 -7.84
CA TYR A 84 9.18 -11.49 -6.63
C TYR A 84 9.81 -10.10 -6.52
N ARG A 85 10.31 -9.52 -7.62
CA ARG A 85 10.79 -8.12 -7.63
C ARG A 85 9.68 -7.13 -7.28
N ALA A 86 8.46 -7.33 -7.81
CA ALA A 86 7.30 -6.52 -7.46
C ALA A 86 6.99 -6.60 -5.95
N TYR A 87 7.08 -7.81 -5.36
CA TYR A 87 6.95 -7.98 -3.92
C TYR A 87 8.01 -7.18 -3.16
N LEU A 88 9.30 -7.31 -3.51
CA LEU A 88 10.36 -6.59 -2.84
C LEU A 88 10.22 -5.06 -2.97
N LEU A 89 9.69 -4.55 -4.10
CA LEU A 89 9.38 -3.13 -4.25
C LEU A 89 8.26 -2.69 -3.27
N LYS A 90 7.21 -3.49 -3.09
CA LYS A 90 6.18 -3.20 -2.08
C LYS A 90 6.77 -3.18 -0.67
N GLU A 91 7.62 -4.15 -0.36
CA GLU A 91 8.27 -4.28 0.94
C GLU A 91 9.25 -3.14 1.22
N GLY A 92 10.03 -2.73 0.22
CA GLY A 92 10.90 -1.56 0.30
C GLY A 92 10.13 -0.28 0.59
N LEU A 93 8.93 -0.11 0.02
CA LEU A 93 8.10 1.05 0.34
C LEU A 93 7.53 0.96 1.76
N ARG A 94 7.22 -0.23 2.29
CA ARG A 94 6.86 -0.38 3.71
C ARG A 94 8.01 0.08 4.61
N HIS A 95 9.23 -0.35 4.29
CA HIS A 95 10.43 -0.01 5.07
C HIS A 95 10.70 1.50 5.12
N VAL A 96 10.52 2.21 4.01
CA VAL A 96 10.62 3.69 3.96
C VAL A 96 9.79 4.35 5.07
N PHE A 97 8.56 3.87 5.29
CA PHE A 97 7.64 4.42 6.28
C PHE A 97 7.85 3.87 7.69
N SER A 98 8.65 2.81 7.88
CA SER A 98 8.99 2.31 9.22
C SER A 98 10.12 3.12 9.87
N VAL A 99 11.13 3.56 9.10
CA VAL A 99 12.31 4.26 9.63
C VAL A 99 12.06 5.76 9.89
N LYS A 100 11.18 6.40 9.08
CA LYS A 100 10.76 7.82 9.22
C LYS A 100 11.91 8.84 9.13
N GLY A 101 11.58 10.13 9.18
CA GLY A 101 12.54 11.25 9.16
C GLY A 101 13.48 11.23 7.96
N GLU A 102 14.71 11.70 8.18
CA GLU A 102 15.74 11.80 7.14
C GLU A 102 16.15 10.43 6.57
N GLU A 103 16.23 9.40 7.42
CA GLU A 103 16.51 8.04 6.98
C GLU A 103 15.42 7.52 6.04
N GLY A 104 14.15 7.81 6.33
CA GLY A 104 13.01 7.51 5.46
C GLY A 104 13.09 8.23 4.13
N LYS A 105 13.51 9.51 4.11
CA LYS A 105 13.69 10.29 2.88
C LYS A 105 14.78 9.68 2.00
N GLN A 106 15.92 9.33 2.58
CA GLN A 106 17.01 8.65 1.87
C GLN A 106 16.60 7.27 1.37
N ALA A 107 15.86 6.50 2.17
CA ALA A 107 15.31 5.23 1.76
C ALA A 107 14.33 5.39 0.59
N LEU A 108 13.51 6.45 0.59
CA LEU A 108 12.58 6.75 -0.50
C LEU A 108 13.31 7.14 -1.80
N ASP A 109 14.45 7.81 -1.71
CA ASP A 109 15.28 8.13 -2.88
C ASP A 109 15.89 6.86 -3.49
N LYS A 110 16.46 5.99 -2.66
CA LYS A 110 16.97 4.68 -3.07
C LYS A 110 15.86 3.84 -3.71
N TRP A 111 14.69 3.81 -3.08
CA TRP A 111 13.52 3.10 -3.58
C TRP A 111 13.05 3.65 -4.93
N THR A 112 12.97 4.97 -5.08
CA THR A 112 12.54 5.62 -6.33
C THR A 112 13.53 5.34 -7.47
N SER A 113 14.83 5.40 -7.18
CA SER A 113 15.89 5.05 -8.13
C SER A 113 15.79 3.60 -8.61
N TRP A 114 15.48 2.68 -7.69
CA TRP A 114 15.28 1.27 -8.03
C TRP A 114 13.99 1.04 -8.83
N ALA A 115 12.87 1.62 -8.38
CA ALA A 115 11.56 1.49 -9.01
C ALA A 115 11.55 2.00 -10.45
N ARG A 116 12.27 3.09 -10.76
CA ARG A 116 12.41 3.61 -12.13
C ARG A 116 13.12 2.63 -13.09
N ARG A 117 13.98 1.75 -12.56
CA ARG A 117 14.81 0.79 -13.34
C ARG A 117 14.32 -0.66 -13.26
N CYS A 118 13.21 -0.92 -12.56
CA CYS A 118 12.77 -2.28 -12.26
C CYS A 118 12.16 -3.03 -13.46
N ARG A 119 11.89 -2.31 -14.57
CA ARG A 119 11.22 -2.81 -15.80
C ARG A 119 9.81 -3.35 -15.55
N ILE A 120 9.14 -2.85 -14.51
CA ILE A 120 7.76 -3.19 -14.17
C ILE A 120 6.91 -1.92 -14.31
N PRO A 121 6.13 -1.77 -15.40
CA PRO A 121 5.48 -0.50 -15.76
C PRO A 121 4.67 0.13 -14.61
N VAL A 122 3.87 -0.67 -13.90
CA VAL A 122 3.04 -0.15 -12.79
C VAL A 122 3.88 0.42 -11.63
N PHE A 123 5.07 -0.12 -11.37
CA PHE A 123 5.98 0.42 -10.35
C PHE A 123 6.77 1.63 -10.85
N VAL A 124 7.05 1.71 -12.16
CA VAL A 124 7.64 2.91 -12.78
C VAL A 124 6.66 4.08 -12.70
N GLU A 125 5.38 3.84 -13.02
CA GLU A 125 4.30 4.82 -12.87
C GLU A 125 4.10 5.24 -11.41
N LEU A 126 4.13 4.29 -10.48
CA LEU A 126 4.08 4.55 -9.04
C LEU A 126 5.24 5.45 -8.60
N ALA A 127 6.46 5.19 -9.06
CA ALA A 127 7.61 6.04 -8.77
C ALA A 127 7.41 7.46 -9.31
N GLY A 128 6.86 7.61 -10.52
CA GLY A 128 6.48 8.92 -11.07
C GLY A 128 5.45 9.65 -10.22
N ARG A 129 4.43 8.94 -9.72
CA ARG A 129 3.42 9.49 -8.81
C ARG A 129 4.01 9.94 -7.48
N ILE A 130 4.89 9.13 -6.89
CA ILE A 130 5.58 9.44 -5.63
C ILE A 130 6.42 10.72 -5.78
N VAL A 131 7.16 10.85 -6.88
CA VAL A 131 7.98 12.04 -7.14
C VAL A 131 7.12 13.30 -7.27
N ARG A 132 5.97 13.22 -7.97
CA ARG A 132 5.03 14.36 -8.07
C ARG A 132 4.48 14.81 -6.72
N HIS A 133 4.34 13.91 -5.76
CA HIS A 133 3.83 14.21 -4.42
C HIS A 133 4.93 14.28 -3.35
N ARG A 134 6.20 14.45 -3.75
CA ARG A 134 7.36 14.31 -2.86
C ARG A 134 7.27 15.21 -1.63
N VAL A 135 6.91 16.47 -1.80
CA VAL A 135 6.79 17.45 -0.70
C VAL A 135 5.84 16.96 0.40
N ALA A 136 4.66 16.46 0.01
CA ALA A 136 3.68 15.97 0.98
C ALA A 136 4.14 14.66 1.66
N ILE A 137 4.86 13.82 0.93
CA ILE A 137 5.41 12.56 1.46
C ILE A 137 6.53 12.84 2.46
N ASP A 138 7.42 13.79 2.16
CA ASP A 138 8.50 14.19 3.06
C ASP A 138 7.95 14.78 4.36
N ALA A 139 6.93 15.65 4.28
CA ALA A 139 6.22 16.13 5.46
C ALA A 139 5.59 14.99 6.27
N THR A 140 5.09 13.94 5.60
CA THR A 140 4.55 12.75 6.28
C THR A 140 5.65 11.98 7.02
N LEU A 141 6.85 11.88 6.44
CA LEU A 141 8.00 11.22 7.05
C LEU A 141 8.54 12.02 8.24
N ASP A 142 8.48 13.35 8.18
CA ASP A 142 8.91 14.24 9.27
C ASP A 142 7.94 14.21 10.46
N HIS A 143 6.64 14.23 10.19
CA HIS A 143 5.62 14.31 11.24
C HIS A 143 5.07 12.96 11.71
N GLY A 144 5.52 11.86 11.10
CA GLY A 144 5.16 10.50 11.53
C GLY A 144 3.66 10.23 11.49
N LEU A 145 2.92 10.87 10.57
CA LEU A 145 1.47 10.70 10.46
C LEU A 145 1.13 9.24 10.13
N SER A 146 0.60 8.52 11.12
CA SER A 146 0.18 7.13 10.92
C SER A 146 -1.09 7.10 10.06
N GLN A 147 -1.28 6.01 9.31
CA GLN A 147 -2.53 5.80 8.56
C GLN A 147 -3.74 5.84 9.49
N GLY A 148 -3.62 5.28 10.71
CA GLY A 148 -4.70 5.34 11.71
C GLY A 148 -5.03 6.76 12.17
N LEU A 149 -4.03 7.64 12.33
CA LEU A 149 -4.27 9.05 12.66
C LEU A 149 -4.96 9.77 11.50
N ILE A 150 -4.53 9.53 10.26
CA ILE A 150 -5.16 10.09 9.05
C ILE A 150 -6.60 9.60 8.90
N GLU A 151 -6.85 8.30 9.11
CA GLU A 151 -8.19 7.71 9.04
C GLU A 151 -9.12 8.24 10.14
N SER A 152 -8.61 8.40 11.36
CA SER A 152 -9.35 9.02 12.48
C SER A 152 -9.73 10.46 12.15
N THR A 153 -8.78 11.25 11.65
CA THR A 153 -9.02 12.64 11.19
C THR A 153 -10.03 12.68 10.04
N ASN A 154 -9.90 11.81 9.03
CA ASN A 154 -10.85 11.72 7.92
C ASN A 154 -12.26 11.30 8.37
N THR A 155 -12.36 10.46 9.40
CA THR A 155 -13.65 10.07 9.99
C THR A 155 -14.28 11.26 10.71
N LYS A 156 -13.49 12.02 11.48
CA LYS A 156 -13.95 13.25 12.15
C LYS A 156 -14.36 14.33 11.13
N ILE A 157 -13.58 14.57 10.07
CA ILE A 157 -13.94 15.51 9.00
C ILE A 157 -15.27 15.13 8.35
N ARG A 158 -15.49 13.84 8.07
CA ARG A 158 -16.78 13.36 7.52
C ARG A 158 -17.95 13.62 8.47
N LEU A 159 -17.76 13.44 9.78
CA LEU A 159 -18.76 13.79 10.78
C LEU A 159 -19.03 15.30 10.81
N LEU A 160 -17.99 16.13 10.83
CA LEU A 160 -18.14 17.60 10.81
C LEU A 160 -18.85 18.09 9.54
N THR A 161 -18.53 17.49 8.39
CA THR A 161 -19.22 17.77 7.12
C THR A 161 -20.72 17.45 7.22
N ARG A 162 -21.08 16.36 7.90
CA ARG A 162 -22.50 15.99 8.12
C ARG A 162 -23.20 16.96 9.08
N ILE A 163 -22.51 17.43 10.12
CA ILE A 163 -23.05 18.43 11.05
C ILE A 163 -23.24 19.78 10.34
N ALA A 164 -22.34 20.13 9.43
CA ALA A 164 -22.39 21.38 8.68
C ALA A 164 -23.46 21.40 7.57
N PHE A 165 -24.23 20.32 7.37
CA PHE A 165 -25.40 20.39 6.48
C PHE A 165 -26.39 21.43 7.02
N GLY A 166 -26.73 22.42 6.19
CA GLY A 166 -27.57 23.57 6.57
C GLY A 166 -26.78 24.83 6.91
N PHE A 167 -25.44 24.79 6.93
CA PHE A 167 -24.64 26.01 7.02
C PHE A 167 -24.75 26.84 5.73
N ARG A 168 -24.81 28.16 5.91
CA ARG A 168 -24.98 29.12 4.80
C ARG A 168 -23.71 29.28 3.96
N SER A 169 -22.53 28.95 4.50
CA SER A 169 -21.24 29.00 3.81
C SER A 169 -20.27 27.88 4.26
N PRO A 170 -19.32 27.49 3.41
CA PRO A 170 -18.28 26.50 3.75
C PRO A 170 -17.29 27.01 4.80
N ASP A 171 -17.17 28.33 5.02
CA ASP A 171 -16.26 28.90 6.02
C ASP A 171 -16.60 28.45 7.44
N ALA A 172 -17.90 28.27 7.73
CA ALA A 172 -18.36 27.77 9.02
C ALA A 172 -17.92 26.32 9.27
N LEU A 173 -17.88 25.48 8.22
CA LEU A 173 -17.33 24.11 8.31
C LEU A 173 -15.81 24.14 8.51
N ILE A 174 -15.09 25.01 7.78
CA ILE A 174 -13.63 25.16 7.91
C ILE A 174 -13.27 25.61 9.32
N ALA A 175 -13.96 26.62 9.85
CA ALA A 175 -13.76 27.11 11.21
C ALA A 175 -14.02 26.01 12.26
N LEU A 176 -15.11 25.25 12.10
CA LEU A 176 -15.44 24.12 12.97
C LEU A 176 -14.34 23.03 12.93
N ALA A 177 -13.83 22.71 11.74
CA ALA A 177 -12.74 21.76 11.56
C ALA A 177 -11.43 22.26 12.20
N MET A 178 -11.08 23.53 12.04
CA MET A 178 -9.89 24.13 12.65
C MET A 178 -9.97 24.15 14.18
N LEU A 179 -11.15 24.42 14.75
CA LEU A 179 -11.38 24.37 16.20
C LEU A 179 -11.30 22.95 16.75
N ALA A 180 -11.95 21.99 16.08
CA ALA A 180 -12.05 20.61 16.57
C ALA A 180 -10.79 19.77 16.32
N LEU A 181 -10.02 20.06 15.27
CA LEU A 181 -8.90 19.23 14.80
C LEU A 181 -7.56 19.97 14.74
N GLY A 182 -7.56 21.29 14.57
CA GLY A 182 -6.35 22.09 14.34
C GLY A 182 -5.60 22.51 15.61
N GLY A 183 -6.10 22.17 16.80
CA GLY A 183 -5.50 22.59 18.08
C GLY A 183 -5.55 24.11 18.32
N HIS A 184 -6.30 24.84 17.49
CA HIS A 184 -6.41 26.29 17.56
C HIS A 184 -7.12 26.69 18.86
N ARG A 185 -6.47 27.52 19.68
CA ARG A 185 -7.05 28.07 20.90
C ARG A 185 -7.53 29.49 20.62
N PRO A 186 -8.79 29.71 20.17
CA PRO A 186 -9.28 31.06 19.98
C PRO A 186 -9.26 31.80 21.32
N ALA A 187 -8.95 33.09 21.30
CA ALA A 187 -9.15 33.95 22.45
C ALA A 187 -10.66 34.00 22.73
N LEU A 188 -11.10 33.32 23.79
CA LEU A 188 -12.51 33.29 24.16
C LEU A 188 -12.89 34.64 24.76
N PRO A 189 -13.94 35.32 24.25
CA PRO A 189 -14.39 36.57 24.85
C PRO A 189 -14.82 36.33 26.30
N GLY A 190 -14.29 37.14 27.23
CA GLY A 190 -14.61 37.09 28.66
C GLY A 190 -13.61 36.36 29.56
N ARG A 191 -12.52 35.78 29.04
CA ARG A 191 -11.41 35.28 29.88
C ARG A 191 -10.28 36.30 29.95
N ILE A 192 -10.30 37.14 30.98
CA ILE A 192 -9.21 38.06 31.32
C ILE A 192 -8.03 37.21 31.82
N ASN A 193 -6.85 37.35 31.20
CA ASN A 193 -5.62 36.70 31.67
C ASN A 193 -5.29 37.23 33.08
N HIS A 194 -5.60 36.47 34.13
CA HIS A 194 -5.05 36.72 35.45
C HIS A 194 -3.54 36.39 35.42
N PRO A 195 -2.65 37.30 35.85
CA PRO A 195 -1.24 36.97 36.00
C PRO A 195 -1.13 35.85 37.05
N ARG A 196 -0.42 34.78 36.69
CA ARG A 196 -0.17 33.65 37.60
C ARG A 196 0.63 34.17 38.79
N ILE A 197 0.04 34.10 39.99
CA ILE A 197 0.79 34.23 41.24
C ILE A 197 1.72 33.01 41.31
N SER A 198 3.02 33.29 41.34
CA SER A 198 4.05 32.30 41.62
C SER A 198 4.02 31.97 43.11
N GLN A 199 3.92 30.69 43.45
CA GLN A 199 4.42 30.11 44.68
C GLN A 199 5.23 28.87 44.32
#